data_AF-A0A356EA70-F1
#
_entry.id   AF-A0A356EA70-F1
#
_cell.length_a   1.000
_cell.length_b   1.000
_cell.length_c   1.000
_cell.angle_alpha   90.00
_cell.angle_beta   90.00
_cell.angle_gamma   90.00
#
_symmetry.space_group_name_H-M   'P 1'
#
loop_
_entity.id
_entity.type
_entity.pdbx_description
1 polymer ?
#
loop_
_entity_poly.entity_id
_entity_poly.type
_entity_poly.pdbx_seq_one_letter_code
_entity_poly.pdbx_strand_id
1 'polypeptide(L)' 'MNEKLQNIKFVITDVDGVLTDGLLHYDINGEALKSFHVRDGLGIKMLMGNGIQVAVLSGRASPILQKRLDDLGITLALLG' A
#
# COMPACT_ATOMS: atom_id res chain seq x y z
N MET A 1 -7.99 -2.25 24.38
CA MET A 1 -7.29 -2.80 23.20
C MET A 1 -8.12 -3.96 22.68
N ASN A 2 -8.38 -4.08 21.38
CA ASN A 2 -9.16 -5.19 20.84
C ASN A 2 -8.32 -6.48 20.87
N GLU A 3 -8.75 -7.48 21.64
CA GLU A 3 -8.03 -8.76 21.82
C GLU A 3 -7.73 -9.45 20.48
N LYS A 4 -8.62 -9.31 19.50
CA LYS A 4 -8.45 -9.90 18.16
C LYS A 4 -7.22 -9.37 17.42
N LEU A 5 -6.77 -8.15 17.72
CA LEU A 5 -5.67 -7.50 17.00
C LEU A 5 -4.30 -7.78 17.62
N GLN A 6 -4.22 -8.27 18.86
CA GLN A 6 -2.95 -8.37 19.60
C GLN A 6 -1.95 -9.35 18.99
N ASN A 7 -2.45 -10.36 18.27
CA ASN A 7 -1.62 -11.40 17.67
C ASN A 7 -1.28 -11.14 16.19
N ILE A 8 -1.68 -9.99 15.64
CA ILE A 8 -1.37 -9.65 14.24
C ILE A 8 0.13 -9.39 14.12
N LYS A 9 0.78 -10.16 13.24
CA LYS A 9 2.20 -10.02 12.87
C LYS A 9 2.40 -9.63 11.41
N PHE A 10 1.33 -9.70 10.62
CA PHE A 10 1.36 -9.49 9.18
C PHE A 10 0.09 -8.78 8.72
N VAL A 11 0.24 -7.76 7.89
CA VAL A 11 -0.87 -7.04 7.24
C VAL A 11 -0.67 -7.10 5.74
N ILE A 12 -1.69 -7.57 5.03
CA ILE A 12 -1.77 -7.48 3.57
C ILE A 12 -2.81 -6.45 3.24
N THR A 13 -2.50 -5.56 2.30
CA THR A 13 -3.43 -4.53 1.86
C THR A 13 -3.49 -4.48 0.33
N ASP A 14 -4.69 -4.24 -0.18
CA ASP A 14 -4.90 -3.88 -1.58
C ASP A 14 -4.54 -2.40 -1.81
N VAL A 15 -4.55 -1.96 -3.05
CA VAL A 15 -4.17 -0.60 -3.45
C VAL A 15 -5.40 0.19 -3.89
N ASP A 16 -6.08 -0.27 -4.93
CA ASP A 16 -7.12 0.50 -5.59
C ASP A 16 -8.44 0.41 -4.80
N GLY A 17 -8.86 1.53 -4.21
CA GLY A 17 -10.01 1.58 -3.30
C GLY A 17 -9.68 1.23 -1.84
N VAL A 18 -8.41 0.98 -1.52
CA VAL A 18 -7.93 0.78 -0.13
C VAL A 18 -6.90 1.82 0.27
N LEU A 19 -5.73 1.85 -0.39
CA LEU A 19 -4.71 2.88 -0.16
C LEU A 19 -4.92 4.13 -1.03
N THR A 20 -5.87 4.06 -1.94
CA THR A 20 -6.29 5.12 -2.85
C THR A 20 -7.81 5.29 -2.75
N ASP A 21 -8.34 6.33 -3.39
CA ASP A 21 -9.78 6.54 -3.54
C ASP A 21 -10.44 5.60 -4.58
N GLY A 22 -9.67 4.72 -5.23
CA GLY A 22 -10.13 3.79 -6.25
C GLY A 22 -10.36 4.42 -7.63
N LEU A 23 -10.01 5.70 -7.80
CA LEU A 23 -10.04 6.35 -9.10
C LEU A 23 -8.79 6.02 -9.91
N LEU A 24 -8.97 5.85 -11.22
CA LEU A 24 -7.87 5.66 -12.15
C LEU A 24 -7.80 6.86 -13.10
N HIS A 25 -6.64 7.51 -13.11
CA HIS A 25 -6.37 8.63 -14.00
C HIS A 25 -5.44 8.19 -15.11
N TYR A 26 -5.94 8.18 -16.34
CA TYR A 26 -5.21 7.75 -17.53
C TYR A 26 -4.87 8.91 -18.47
N ASP A 27 -3.74 8.79 -19.13
CA ASP A 27 -3.42 9.49 -20.37
C ASP A 27 -3.31 8.49 -21.53
N ILE A 28 -2.85 8.96 -22.70
CA ILE A 28 -2.69 8.12 -23.90
C ILE A 28 -1.63 7.02 -23.75
N ASN A 29 -0.76 7.10 -22.74
CA ASN A 29 0.35 6.17 -22.50
C ASN A 29 0.06 5.19 -21.34
N GLY A 30 -1.01 5.40 -20.58
CA GLY A 30 -1.41 4.51 -19.48
C GLY A 30 -1.79 5.27 -18.22
N GLU A 31 -1.53 4.65 -17.06
CA GLU A 31 -1.82 5.26 -15.76
C GLU A 31 -0.89 6.46 -15.53
N ALA A 32 -1.49 7.66 -15.45
CA ALA A 32 -0.77 8.91 -15.34
C ALA A 32 -0.67 9.42 -13.89
N LEU A 33 -1.66 9.07 -13.05
CA LEU A 33 -1.72 9.55 -11.67
C LEU A 33 -2.40 8.54 -10.75
N LYS A 34 -1.84 8.41 -9.53
CA LYS A 34 -2.43 7.65 -8.41
C LYS A 34 -2.25 8.45 -7.13
N SER A 35 -3.35 8.68 -6.41
CA SER A 35 -3.37 9.46 -5.18
C SER A 35 -3.32 8.56 -3.96
N PHE A 36 -2.39 8.83 -3.04
CA PHE A 36 -2.25 8.11 -1.77
C PHE A 36 -2.38 9.07 -0.59
N HIS A 37 -2.89 8.59 0.53
CA HIS A 37 -3.04 9.42 1.71
C HIS A 37 -1.77 9.41 2.59
N VAL A 38 -1.33 10.58 3.06
CA VAL A 38 -0.10 10.71 3.86
C VAL A 38 -0.22 10.00 5.21
N ARG A 39 -1.41 10.02 5.84
CA ARG A 39 -1.63 9.36 7.14
C ARG A 39 -1.51 7.85 7.05
N ASP A 40 -1.86 7.25 5.92
CA ASP A 40 -1.72 5.81 5.70
C ASP A 40 -0.25 5.43 5.66
N GLY A 41 0.58 6.26 5.02
CA GLY A 41 2.03 6.08 5.04
C GLY A 41 2.61 6.09 6.45
N LEU A 42 2.15 7.00 7.31
CA LEU A 42 2.54 7.01 8.73
C LEU A 42 2.09 5.73 9.44
N GLY A 43 0.85 5.30 9.26
CA GLY A 43 0.33 4.07 9.86
C GLY A 43 1.12 2.83 9.46
N ILE A 44 1.43 2.70 8.17
CA ILE A 44 2.27 1.61 7.64
C ILE A 44 3.66 1.63 8.28
N LYS A 45 4.32 2.79 8.34
CA LYS A 45 5.63 2.91 9.00
C LYS A 45 5.56 2.56 10.48
N MET A 46 4.49 2.92 11.17
CA MET A 46 4.28 2.54 12.58
C MET A 46 4.12 1.03 12.74
N LEU A 47 3.36 0.36 11.86
CA LEU A 47 3.23 -1.11 11.88
C LEU A 47 4.60 -1.76 11.72
N MET A 48 5.34 -1.38 10.67
CA MET A 48 6.67 -1.91 10.38
C MET A 48 7.67 -1.63 11.50
N GLY A 49 7.66 -0.42 12.07
CA GLY A 49 8.50 -0.05 13.20
C GLY A 49 8.22 -0.83 14.48
N ASN A 50 7.02 -1.42 14.60
CA ASN A 50 6.64 -2.32 15.70
C ASN A 50 6.76 -3.81 15.34
N GLY A 51 7.50 -4.14 14.27
CA GLY A 51 7.75 -5.52 13.85
C GLY A 51 6.57 -6.22 13.18
N ILE A 52 5.52 -5.48 12.79
CA ILE A 52 4.44 -6.01 11.98
C ILE A 52 4.84 -5.87 10.52
N GLN A 53 4.97 -7.00 9.83
CA GLN A 53 5.28 -7.01 8.41
C GLN A 53 4.08 -6.52 7.60
N VAL A 54 4.37 -5.77 6.53
CA VAL A 54 3.34 -5.25 5.62
C VAL A 54 3.65 -5.75 4.21
N ALA A 55 2.62 -6.24 3.52
CA ALA A 55 2.68 -6.60 2.12
C ALA A 55 1.56 -5.95 1.31
N VAL A 56 1.82 -5.72 0.03
CA VAL A 56 0.84 -5.16 -0.91
C VAL A 56 0.49 -6.19 -1.98
N LEU A 57 -0.80 -6.38 -2.21
CA LEU A 57 -1.33 -7.22 -3.27
C LEU A 57 -2.17 -6.33 -4.18
N SER A 58 -1.85 -6.25 -5.48
CA SER A 58 -2.64 -5.46 -6.41
C SER A 58 -2.74 -6.16 -7.75
N GLY A 59 -3.94 -6.18 -8.33
CA GLY A 59 -4.17 -6.63 -9.70
C GLY A 59 -3.65 -5.67 -10.78
N ARG A 60 -2.86 -4.67 -10.38
CA ARG A 60 -2.26 -3.68 -11.28
C ARG A 60 -0.81 -3.46 -10.86
N ALA A 61 0.08 -3.44 -11.85
CA ALA A 61 1.44 -2.98 -11.68
C ALA A 61 1.62 -1.61 -12.35
N SER A 62 2.25 -0.68 -11.66
CA SER A 62 2.65 0.60 -12.25
C SER A 62 3.91 1.18 -11.61
N PRO A 63 4.69 1.99 -12.34
CA PRO A 63 5.85 2.69 -11.78
C PRO A 63 5.49 3.60 -10.61
N ILE A 64 4.28 4.18 -10.61
CA ILE A 64 3.79 5.06 -9.53
C ILE A 64 3.59 4.26 -8.24
N LEU A 65 2.95 3.08 -8.34
CA LEU A 65 2.80 2.18 -7.21
C LEU A 65 4.16 1.71 -6.70
N GLN A 66 5.06 1.26 -7.58
CA GLN A 66 6.40 0.82 -7.18
C GLN A 66 7.15 1.91 -6.41
N LYS A 67 7.14 3.15 -6.92
CA LYS A 67 7.78 4.29 -6.25
C LYS A 67 7.21 4.52 -4.84
N ARG A 68 5.90 4.38 -4.68
CA ARG A 68 5.23 4.53 -3.38
C ARG A 68 5.63 3.42 -2.40
N LEU A 69 5.75 2.18 -2.86
CA LEU A 69 6.23 1.08 -2.03
C LEU A 69 7.67 1.32 -1.57
N ASP A 70 8.53 1.81 -2.46
CA ASP A 70 9.92 2.16 -2.15
C ASP A 70 10.01 3.26 -1.09
N ASP A 71 9.20 4.33 -1.22
CA ASP A 71 9.12 5.41 -0.21
C ASP A 71 8.70 4.87 1.17
N LEU A 72 7.77 3.92 1.18
CA LEU A 72 7.31 3.26 2.40
C LEU A 72 8.26 2.16 2.89
N GLY A 73 9.26 1.76 2.10
CA GLY A 73 10.17 0.65 2.41
C GLY A 73 9.47 -0.70 2.45
N ILE A 74 8.33 -0.85 1.76
CA ILE A 74 7.61 -2.12 1.65
C ILE A 74 8.33 -2.97 0.62
N THR A 75 8.81 -4.14 1.03
CA THR A 75 9.57 -5.06 0.16
C THR A 75 8.75 -6.26 -0.31
N LEU A 76 7.64 -6.56 0.37
CA LEU A 76 6.76 -7.68 0.03
C LEU A 76 5.61 -7.16 -0.84
N ALA A 77 5.65 -7.43 -2.13
CA ALA A 77 4.59 -7.04 -3.05
C ALA A 77 4.35 -8.09 -4.13
N LEU A 78 3.09 -8.31 -4.46
CA LEU A 78 2.66 -9.05 -5.65
C LEU A 78 1.78 -8.12 -6.48
N LEU A 79 2.30 -7.73 -7.65
CA LEU A 79 1.71 -6.74 -8.54
C LEU A 79 1.50 -7.39 -9.92
N GLY A 80 0.28 -7.32 -10.47
CA GLY A 80 -0.01 -7.85 -11.81
C GLY A 80 -1.47 -8.17 -12.04
#